data_AF-F3CC43-F1
#
_entry.id   AF-F3CC43-F1
#
_cell.length_a   1.000
_cell.length_b   1.000
_cell.length_c   1.000
_cell.angle_alpha   90.00
_cell.angle_beta   90.00
_cell.angle_gamma   90.00
#
_symmetry.space_group_name_H-M   'P 1'
#
loop_
_entity.id
_entity.type
_entity.pdbx_description
1 polymer ?
#
loop_
_entity_poly.entity_id
_entity_poly.type
_entity_poly.pdbx_seq_one_letter_code
_entity_poly.pdbx_strand_id
1 'polypeptide(L)'
;PTSATLLRQLKSTGKLVLPKLGGEPQEAWVTLISRGLNLDSTLRATVSGPSASAWRDALVAKGVRAARLEAGAADSQGLVIEVIR
;
A
#
# COMPACT_ATOMS: atom_id res chain seq x y z
N PRO A 1 10.96 9.19 -2.70
CA PRO A 1 11.04 7.89 -3.42
C PRO A 1 10.19 7.95 -4.70
N THR A 2 10.43 7.08 -5.67
CA THR A 2 9.58 6.96 -6.88
C THR A 2 8.65 5.75 -6.76
N SER A 3 7.55 5.73 -7.52
CA SER A 3 6.64 4.58 -7.58
C SER A 3 7.35 3.28 -7.99
N ALA A 4 8.27 3.36 -8.95
CA ALA A 4 9.10 2.22 -9.37
C ALA A 4 10.04 1.72 -8.26
N THR A 5 10.54 2.63 -7.41
CA THR A 5 11.36 2.25 -6.26
C THR A 5 10.54 1.51 -5.20
N LEU A 6 9.31 1.97 -4.92
CA LEU A 6 8.41 1.27 -4.01
C LEU A 6 8.03 -0.12 -4.53
N LEU A 7 7.69 -0.23 -5.82
CA LEU A 7 7.37 -1.52 -6.44
C LEU A 7 8.55 -2.50 -6.36
N ARG A 8 9.76 -2.03 -6.69
CA ARG A 8 10.97 -2.87 -6.61
C ARG A 8 11.19 -3.36 -5.18
N GLN A 9 10.99 -2.50 -4.18
CA GLN A 9 11.10 -2.89 -2.78
C GLN A 9 10.05 -3.96 -2.44
N LEU A 10 8.77 -3.74 -2.74
CA LEU A 10 7.70 -4.72 -2.51
C LEU A 10 8.01 -6.10 -3.14
N LYS A 11 8.54 -6.13 -4.36
CA LYS A 11 8.92 -7.38 -5.03
C LYS A 11 10.13 -8.07 -4.41
N SER A 12 11.08 -7.29 -3.93
CA SER A 12 12.34 -7.81 -3.37
C SER A 12 12.18 -8.29 -1.92
N THR A 13 11.46 -7.53 -1.11
CA THR A 13 11.33 -7.78 0.34
C THR A 13 10.00 -8.41 0.72
N GLY A 14 9.02 -8.44 -0.19
CA GLY A 14 7.65 -8.84 0.10
C GLY A 14 6.85 -7.81 0.90
N LYS A 15 7.48 -6.70 1.35
CA LYS A 15 6.83 -5.72 2.22
C LYS A 15 7.38 -4.31 2.11
N LEU A 16 6.51 -3.33 2.35
CA LEU A 16 6.83 -1.92 2.47
C LEU A 16 6.34 -1.42 3.83
N VAL A 17 7.24 -0.87 4.64
CA VAL A 17 6.94 -0.36 5.99
C VAL A 17 7.17 1.15 6.00
N LEU A 18 6.12 1.92 6.29
CA LEU A 18 6.11 3.38 6.26
C LEU A 18 5.65 3.90 7.62
N PRO A 19 6.54 3.87 8.65
CA PRO A 19 6.16 4.10 10.05
C PRO A 19 5.67 5.54 10.30
N LYS A 20 6.01 6.49 9.43
CA LYS A 20 5.54 7.89 9.53
C LYS A 20 4.13 8.13 8.98
N LEU A 21 3.49 7.10 8.41
CA LEU A 21 2.17 7.18 7.80
C LEU A 21 1.11 6.43 8.64
N GLY A 22 0.95 6.81 9.91
CA GLY A 22 -0.06 6.23 10.81
C GLY A 22 -1.43 6.90 10.76
N GLY A 23 -1.49 8.15 10.31
CA GLY A 23 -2.73 8.92 10.19
C GLY A 23 -3.43 8.74 8.84
N GLU A 24 -4.29 9.72 8.52
CA GLU A 24 -5.07 9.72 7.29
C GLU A 24 -4.21 9.64 6.01
N PRO A 25 -4.73 9.03 4.92
CA PRO A 25 -4.02 8.92 3.67
C PRO A 25 -3.70 10.27 3.03
N GLN A 26 -2.42 10.59 2.96
CA GLN A 26 -1.93 11.82 2.32
C GLN A 26 -1.90 11.64 0.80
N GLU A 27 -2.49 12.57 0.03
CA GLU A 27 -2.68 12.42 -1.42
C GLU A 27 -1.37 12.11 -2.18
N ALA A 28 -0.27 12.76 -1.81
CA ALA A 28 1.04 12.53 -2.45
C ALA A 28 1.48 11.05 -2.31
N TRP A 29 1.27 10.45 -1.14
CA TRP A 29 1.62 9.06 -0.86
C TRP A 29 0.62 8.09 -1.49
N VAL A 30 -0.68 8.39 -1.44
CA VAL A 30 -1.69 7.57 -2.13
C VAL A 30 -1.38 7.53 -3.63
N THR A 31 -1.04 8.66 -4.25
CA THR A 31 -0.66 8.75 -5.67
C THR A 31 0.62 7.95 -5.95
N LEU A 32 1.63 8.06 -5.09
CA LEU A 32 2.91 7.36 -5.26
C LEU A 32 2.73 5.84 -5.19
N ILE A 33 2.00 5.35 -4.18
CA ILE A 33 1.77 3.93 -3.91
C ILE A 33 0.84 3.33 -4.97
N SER A 34 -0.28 3.99 -5.29
CA SER A 34 -1.22 3.51 -6.31
C SER A 34 -0.55 3.33 -7.68
N ARG A 35 0.28 4.30 -8.11
CA ARG A 35 1.09 4.15 -9.33
C ARG A 35 2.04 2.96 -9.24
N GLY A 36 2.68 2.74 -8.09
CA GLY A 36 3.56 1.59 -7.88
C GLY A 36 2.82 0.25 -8.01
N LEU A 37 1.64 0.14 -7.40
CA LEU A 37 0.78 -1.05 -7.49
C LEU A 37 0.16 -1.26 -8.87
N ASN A 38 -0.06 -0.19 -9.64
CA ASN A 38 -0.60 -0.28 -11.00
C ASN A 38 0.47 -0.57 -12.07
N LEU A 39 1.75 -0.29 -11.78
CA LEU A 39 2.88 -0.73 -12.62
C LEU A 39 2.99 -2.27 -12.69
N ASP A 40 2.47 -2.99 -11.69
CA ASP A 40 2.29 -4.43 -11.75
C ASP A 40 0.91 -4.82 -11.23
N SER A 41 -0.02 -4.97 -12.16
CA SER A 41 -1.43 -5.28 -11.84
C SER A 41 -1.68 -6.71 -11.36
N THR A 42 -0.67 -7.58 -11.37
CA THR A 42 -0.76 -8.96 -10.89
C THR A 42 -0.53 -9.08 -9.38
N LEU A 43 0.15 -8.11 -8.77
CA LEU A 43 0.43 -8.12 -7.33
C LEU A 43 -0.86 -7.98 -6.53
N ARG A 44 -1.04 -8.86 -5.55
CA ARG A 44 -2.03 -8.73 -4.48
C ARG A 44 -1.32 -8.35 -3.20
N ALA A 45 -1.96 -7.55 -2.36
CA ALA A 45 -1.35 -7.06 -1.14
C ALA A 45 -2.34 -6.84 0.01
N THR A 46 -1.87 -7.07 1.23
CA THR A 46 -2.53 -6.64 2.45
C THR A 46 -2.06 -5.24 2.84
N VAL A 47 -2.99 -4.39 3.26
CA VAL A 47 -2.77 -3.03 3.77
C VAL A 47 -3.10 -3.04 5.26
N SER A 48 -2.12 -2.75 6.10
CA SER A 48 -2.23 -2.80 7.57
C SER A 48 -1.75 -1.51 8.22
N GLY A 49 -2.04 -1.38 9.52
CA GLY A 49 -1.71 -0.21 10.35
C GLY A 49 -2.95 0.52 10.88
N PRO A 50 -2.77 1.64 11.60
CA PRO A 50 -3.85 2.26 12.37
C PRO A 50 -5.01 2.78 11.51
N SER A 51 -4.72 3.17 10.26
CA SER A 51 -5.69 3.70 9.29
C SER A 51 -5.83 2.80 8.06
N ALA A 52 -5.66 1.48 8.22
CA ALA A 52 -5.58 0.52 7.12
C ALA A 52 -6.78 0.57 6.14
N SER A 53 -8.00 0.65 6.66
CA SER A 53 -9.22 0.77 5.86
C SER A 53 -9.23 2.05 5.03
N ALA A 54 -8.94 3.20 5.64
CA ALA A 54 -8.87 4.48 4.95
C ALA A 54 -7.79 4.47 3.83
N TRP A 55 -6.63 3.87 4.11
CA TRP A 55 -5.57 3.71 3.10
C TRP A 55 -6.01 2.81 1.94
N ARG A 56 -6.63 1.67 2.23
CA ARG A 56 -7.20 0.79 1.21
C ARG A 56 -8.20 1.56 0.33
N ASP A 57 -9.14 2.26 0.93
CA ASP A 57 -10.19 2.98 0.21
C ASP A 57 -9.62 4.09 -0.66
N ALA A 58 -8.65 4.86 -0.14
CA ALA A 58 -7.96 5.90 -0.91
C ALA A 58 -7.18 5.32 -2.10
N LEU A 59 -6.52 4.16 -1.93
CA LEU A 59 -5.82 3.48 -3.03
C LEU A 59 -6.80 2.96 -4.10
N VAL A 60 -7.96 2.44 -3.68
CA VAL A 60 -9.02 2.02 -4.60
C VAL A 60 -9.59 3.22 -5.36
N ALA A 61 -9.86 4.34 -4.68
CA ALA A 61 -10.31 5.58 -5.30
C ALA A 61 -9.28 6.15 -6.30
N LYS A 62 -7.98 5.89 -6.10
CA LYS A 62 -6.90 6.20 -7.06
C LYS A 62 -6.65 5.10 -8.11
N GLY A 63 -7.57 4.15 -8.26
CA GLY A 63 -7.61 3.21 -9.38
C GLY A 63 -6.89 1.88 -9.15
N VAL A 64 -6.49 1.54 -7.92
CA VAL A 64 -6.06 0.16 -7.60
C VAL A 64 -7.30 -0.71 -7.50
N ARG A 65 -7.34 -1.87 -8.18
CA ARG A 65 -8.51 -2.76 -8.12
C ARG A 65 -8.73 -3.26 -6.69
N ALA A 66 -9.94 -3.08 -6.16
CA ALA A 66 -10.29 -3.48 -4.80
C ALA A 66 -10.03 -4.97 -4.50
N ALA A 67 -10.26 -5.85 -5.48
CA ALA A 67 -10.02 -7.30 -5.35
C ALA A 67 -8.52 -7.68 -5.18
N ARG A 68 -7.60 -6.73 -5.38
CA ARG A 68 -6.15 -6.95 -5.17
C ARG A 68 -5.68 -6.54 -3.79
N LEU A 69 -6.51 -5.82 -3.06
CA LEU A 69 -6.17 -5.32 -1.74
C LEU A 69 -6.97 -6.10 -0.70
N GLU A 70 -6.34 -6.32 0.44
CA GLU A 70 -6.94 -6.82 1.68
C GLU A 70 -6.63 -5.83 2.79
N ALA A 71 -7.55 -5.59 3.74
CA ALA A 71 -7.22 -4.84 4.95
C ALA A 71 -6.72 -5.85 5.99
N GLY A 72 -5.52 -5.64 6.52
CA GLY A 72 -4.92 -6.48 7.53
C GLY A 72 -4.90 -5.81 8.90
N ALA A 73 -4.66 -6.62 9.93
CA ALA A 73 -4.66 -6.21 11.33
C ALA A 73 -3.24 -6.11 11.92
N ALA A 74 -2.20 -5.97 11.09
CA ALA A 74 -0.83 -5.89 11.63
C ALA A 74 -0.70 -4.68 12.56
N ASP A 75 -0.26 -4.95 13.80
CA ASP A 75 -0.05 -3.93 14.82
C ASP A 75 1.25 -3.17 14.51
N SER A 76 1.12 -2.04 13.83
CA SER A 76 2.23 -1.20 13.39
C SER A 76 1.94 0.27 13.65
N GLN A 77 2.99 1.06 13.93
CA GLN A 77 2.87 2.50 14.16
C GLN A 77 2.49 3.31 12.90
N GLY A 78 2.57 2.69 11.72
CA GLY A 78 2.26 3.32 10.44
C GLY A 78 1.81 2.32 9.38
N LEU A 79 1.66 2.80 8.15
CA LEU A 79 1.24 2.00 7.01
C LEU A 79 2.22 0.85 6.71
N VAL A 80 1.68 -0.35 6.61
CA VAL A 80 2.39 -1.55 6.15
C VAL A 80 1.66 -2.13 4.95
N ILE A 81 2.41 -2.44 3.88
CA ILE A 81 1.89 -3.13 2.69
C ILE A 81 2.68 -4.41 2.52
N GLU A 82 2.00 -5.55 2.51
CA GLU A 82 2.63 -6.88 2.36
C GLU A 82 2.06 -7.59 1.14
N VAL A 83 2.94 -8.14 0.31
CA VAL A 83 2.54 -8.92 -0.86
C VAL A 83 1.99 -10.27 -0.41
N ILE A 84 0.81 -10.62 -0.90
CA ILE A 84 0.17 -11.92 -0.65
C ILE A 84 0.18 -12.77 -1.93
N ARG A 85 0.32 -14.08 -1.76
CA ARG A 85 0.46 -15.06 -2.85
C ARG A 85 -0.92 -15.45 -3.39
#